data_AF-A0A086MI76-F1
#
_entry.id   AF-A0A086MI76-F1
#
_cell.length_a   1.000
_cell.length_b   1.000
_cell.length_c   1.000
_cell.angle_alpha   90.00
_cell.angle_beta   90.00
_cell.angle_gamma   90.00
#
_symmetry.space_group_name_H-M   'P 1'
#
loop_
_entity.id
_entity.type
_entity.pdbx_description
1 polymer ?
#
loop_
_entity_poly.entity_id
_entity_poly.type
_entity_poly.pdbx_seq_one_letter_code
_entity_poly.pdbx_strand_id
1 'polypeptide(L)'
;MNKTKLAALAVSLSLLAAGCASRSEDVGAAYVSPVTYQSYNCKELSLEAQRVSSAAAAAAGAQDSQRTKDAVATTAAVVIFWPAAFLVGGDNAKTAELANLKGQMQAIEAASIQKKCGISFQRA
;
A
#
# COMPACT_ATOMS: atom_id res chain seq x y z
N MET A 1 11.59 38.49 -48.23
CA MET A 1 11.85 37.28 -47.41
C MET A 1 11.56 37.63 -45.94
N ASN A 2 10.37 37.26 -45.45
CA ASN A 2 9.82 37.75 -44.18
C ASN A 2 10.32 36.93 -42.98
N LYS A 3 11.27 37.50 -42.24
CA LYS A 3 11.83 36.96 -40.98
C LYS A 3 10.78 36.79 -39.85
N THR A 4 9.58 37.36 -40.02
CA THR A 4 8.51 37.36 -39.00
C THR A 4 7.71 36.05 -38.92
N LYS A 5 7.77 35.17 -39.94
CA LYS A 5 7.02 33.90 -39.91
C LYS A 5 7.73 32.76 -39.15
N LEU A 6 9.03 32.90 -38.87
CA LEU A 6 9.82 31.88 -38.18
C LEU A 6 9.65 31.90 -36.64
N ALA A 7 9.18 33.02 -36.07
CA ALA A 7 8.99 33.12 -34.63
C ALA A 7 7.71 32.42 -34.13
N ALA A 8 6.73 32.19 -35.00
CA ALA A 8 5.45 31.58 -34.62
C ALA A 8 5.48 30.05 -34.51
N LEU A 9 6.52 29.39 -35.05
CA LEU A 9 6.61 27.92 -35.04
C LEU A 9 7.31 27.35 -33.79
N ALA A 10 7.96 28.19 -32.97
CA ALA A 10 8.81 27.74 -31.88
C ALA A 10 8.09 27.58 -30.53
N VAL A 11 6.84 28.05 -30.39
CA VAL A 11 6.13 28.08 -29.09
C VAL A 11 5.14 26.91 -28.92
N SER A 12 4.81 26.18 -29.98
CA SER A 12 3.77 25.14 -29.95
C SER A 12 4.28 23.72 -29.61
N LEU A 13 5.58 23.52 -29.40
CA LEU A 13 6.15 22.18 -29.16
C LEU A 13 6.40 21.84 -27.67
N SER A 14 6.12 22.76 -26.75
CA SER A 14 6.42 22.58 -25.32
C SER A 14 5.28 21.94 -24.50
N LEU A 15 4.13 21.60 -25.09
CA LEU A 15 2.99 21.04 -24.35
C LEU A 15 2.92 19.50 -24.26
N LEU A 16 3.83 18.75 -24.90
CA LEU A 16 3.77 17.28 -24.91
C LEU A 16 4.63 16.59 -23.83
N ALA A 17 5.36 17.34 -23.01
CA ALA A 17 6.24 16.77 -21.99
C ALA A 17 5.60 16.60 -20.59
N ALA A 18 4.33 16.97 -20.40
CA ALA A 18 3.65 16.90 -19.10
C ALA A 18 2.96 15.55 -18.79
N GLY A 19 3.22 14.50 -19.58
CA GLY A 19 2.39 13.28 -19.59
C GLY A 19 2.91 12.03 -18.84
N CYS A 20 4.16 12.01 -18.34
CA CYS A 20 4.71 10.82 -17.64
C CYS A 20 4.83 10.98 -16.12
N ALA A 21 4.19 11.98 -15.53
CA ALA A 21 4.03 12.04 -14.08
C ALA A 21 2.89 11.12 -13.69
N SER A 22 3.21 9.88 -13.30
CA SER A 22 2.27 9.02 -12.60
C SER A 22 1.71 9.81 -11.42
N ARG A 23 0.39 10.07 -11.39
CA ARG A 23 -0.24 10.77 -10.28
C ARG A 23 -0.05 9.92 -9.02
N SER A 24 0.91 10.30 -8.19
CA SER A 24 1.19 9.66 -6.90
C SER A 24 0.30 10.29 -5.84
N GLU A 25 -0.99 10.00 -5.89
CA GLU A 25 -1.95 10.43 -4.86
C GLU A 25 -2.06 9.44 -3.69
N ASP A 26 -1.39 8.29 -3.78
CA ASP A 26 -1.23 7.29 -2.71
C ASP A 26 0.24 7.05 -2.39
N VAL A 27 0.55 6.66 -1.15
CA VAL A 27 1.79 5.91 -0.88
C VAL A 27 1.71 4.62 -1.70
N GLY A 28 2.44 4.57 -2.81
CA GLY A 28 2.55 3.37 -3.63
C GLY A 28 3.04 2.22 -2.76
N ALA A 29 2.34 1.09 -2.78
CA ALA A 29 2.84 -0.09 -2.10
C ALA A 29 4.17 -0.50 -2.74
N ALA A 30 5.20 -0.71 -1.94
CA ALA A 30 6.41 -1.32 -2.44
C ALA A 30 6.07 -2.76 -2.87
N TYR A 31 6.64 -3.24 -3.97
CA TYR A 31 6.40 -4.61 -4.38
C TYR A 31 7.06 -5.58 -3.39
N VAL A 32 6.23 -6.44 -2.78
CA VAL A 32 6.67 -7.56 -1.95
C VAL A 32 6.09 -8.84 -2.54
N SER A 33 6.95 -9.83 -2.81
CA SER A 33 6.51 -11.09 -3.40
C SER A 33 5.63 -11.89 -2.42
N PRO A 34 4.45 -12.36 -2.84
CA PRO A 34 3.62 -13.28 -2.04
C PRO A 34 4.30 -14.62 -1.74
N VAL A 35 5.32 -15.01 -2.52
CA VAL A 35 6.07 -16.27 -2.34
C VAL A 35 6.72 -16.34 -0.96
N THR A 36 7.10 -15.20 -0.39
CA THR A 36 7.63 -15.09 0.98
C THR A 36 6.69 -15.70 2.03
N TYR A 37 5.38 -15.63 1.79
CA TYR A 37 4.34 -16.12 2.71
C TYR A 37 3.75 -17.48 2.28
N GLN A 38 4.30 -18.12 1.25
CA GLN A 38 3.73 -19.34 0.69
C GLN A 38 3.85 -20.54 1.65
N SER A 39 4.84 -20.55 2.53
CA SER A 39 4.99 -21.58 3.56
C SER A 39 4.05 -21.40 4.76
N TYR A 40 3.41 -20.24 4.90
CA TYR A 40 2.60 -19.93 6.09
C TYR A 40 1.24 -20.66 6.02
N ASN A 41 0.76 -21.13 7.16
CA ASN A 41 -0.63 -21.56 7.34
C ASN A 41 -1.55 -20.37 7.65
N CYS A 42 -2.86 -20.58 7.64
CA CYS A 42 -3.82 -19.48 7.84
C CYS A 42 -3.69 -18.76 9.19
N LYS A 43 -3.29 -19.48 10.24
CA LYS A 43 -3.03 -18.87 11.55
C LYS A 43 -1.79 -17.98 11.50
N GLU A 44 -0.72 -18.44 10.86
CA GLU A 44 0.52 -17.68 10.68
C GLU A 44 0.28 -16.43 9.81
N LEU A 45 -0.51 -16.55 8.74
CA LEU A 45 -0.88 -15.40 7.90
C LEU A 45 -1.70 -14.36 8.67
N SER A 46 -2.64 -14.80 9.50
CA SER A 46 -3.43 -13.91 10.37
C SER A 46 -2.52 -13.14 11.34
N LEU A 47 -1.64 -13.87 12.05
CA LEU A 47 -0.72 -13.26 13.01
C LEU A 47 0.25 -12.27 12.33
N GLU A 48 0.76 -12.64 11.16
CA GLU A 48 1.67 -11.79 10.40
C GLU A 48 0.95 -10.55 9.87
N ALA A 49 -0.29 -10.68 9.40
CA ALA A 49 -1.11 -9.54 8.98
C ALA A 49 -1.36 -8.57 10.16
N GLN A 50 -1.63 -9.08 11.37
CA GLN A 50 -1.75 -8.24 12.57
C GLN A 50 -0.45 -7.53 12.92
N ARG A 51 0.68 -8.23 12.86
CA ARG A 51 2.00 -7.65 13.07
C ARG A 51 2.26 -6.51 12.09
N VAL A 52 2.04 -6.72 10.80
CA VAL A 52 2.23 -5.70 9.76
C VAL A 52 1.28 -4.51 9.95
N SER A 53 0.01 -4.75 10.30
CA SER A 53 -0.96 -3.69 10.62
C SER A 53 -0.48 -2.81 11.78
N SER A 54 -0.07 -3.43 12.88
CA SER A 54 0.44 -2.72 14.06
C SER A 54 1.71 -1.91 13.76
N ALA A 55 2.63 -2.47 12.98
CA ALA A 55 3.86 -1.81 12.59
C ALA A 55 3.58 -0.58 11.73
N ALA A 56 2.62 -0.69 10.80
CA ALA A 56 2.24 0.43 9.96
C ALA A 56 1.57 1.55 10.73
N ALA A 57 0.73 1.23 11.71
CA ALA A 57 0.11 2.25 12.52
C ALA A 57 1.11 2.94 13.48
N ALA A 58 2.06 2.19 14.03
CA ALA A 58 3.18 2.75 14.79
C ALA A 58 4.09 3.64 13.92
N ALA A 59 4.42 3.20 12.70
CA ALA A 59 5.21 3.97 11.74
C ALA A 59 4.53 5.29 11.34
N ALA A 60 3.20 5.32 11.37
CA ALA A 60 2.38 6.50 11.14
C ALA A 60 2.23 7.42 12.37
N GLY A 61 2.80 7.05 13.52
CA GLY A 61 2.69 7.83 14.76
C GLY A 61 1.32 7.71 15.45
N ALA A 62 0.50 6.72 15.09
CA ALA A 62 -0.77 6.47 15.74
C ALA A 62 -0.55 5.84 17.12
N GLN A 63 -0.70 6.64 18.18
CA GLN A 63 -0.56 6.20 19.58
C GLN A 63 -1.67 5.23 20.01
N ASP A 64 -2.82 5.23 19.33
CA ASP A 64 -4.03 4.49 19.74
C ASP A 64 -4.50 3.50 18.66
N SER A 65 -3.57 2.79 18.04
CA SER A 65 -3.86 1.95 16.88
C SER A 65 -4.08 0.48 17.24
N GLN A 66 -4.93 0.17 18.22
CA GLN A 66 -5.25 -1.24 18.48
C GLN A 66 -6.70 -1.49 18.87
N ARG A 67 -7.47 -1.98 17.89
CA ARG A 67 -8.34 -3.13 18.11
C ARG A 67 -7.66 -4.37 17.51
N THR A 68 -6.55 -4.81 18.09
CA THR A 68 -6.12 -6.21 17.94
C THR A 68 -7.15 -7.06 18.66
N LYS A 69 -8.27 -7.34 17.99
CA LYS A 69 -9.14 -8.42 18.44
C LYS A 69 -8.34 -9.69 18.25
N ASP A 70 -8.24 -10.49 19.31
CA ASP A 70 -7.53 -11.76 19.33
C ASP A 70 -7.65 -12.46 17.97
N ALA A 71 -6.53 -12.59 17.25
CA ALA A 71 -6.43 -13.23 15.93
C ALA A 71 -6.98 -14.66 15.90
N VAL A 72 -7.14 -15.20 17.10
CA VAL A 72 -7.62 -16.53 17.42
C VAL A 72 -9.14 -16.48 17.57
N ALA A 73 -9.84 -15.94 16.56
CA ALA A 73 -11.25 -16.19 16.42
C ALA A 73 -11.41 -17.67 16.02
N THR A 74 -11.79 -18.51 16.98
CA THR A 74 -12.16 -19.93 16.76
C THR A 74 -13.45 -20.09 15.94
N THR A 75 -13.97 -19.01 15.32
CA THR A 75 -15.20 -18.91 14.52
C THR A 75 -15.07 -17.88 13.36
N ALA A 76 -16.08 -17.85 12.48
CA ALA A 76 -16.03 -17.78 11.01
C ALA A 76 -15.36 -16.61 10.24
N ALA A 77 -14.71 -15.62 10.85
CA ALA A 77 -13.90 -14.66 10.07
C ALA A 77 -12.88 -13.92 10.94
N VAL A 78 -11.60 -14.14 10.65
CA VAL A 78 -10.52 -13.28 11.17
C VAL A 78 -10.61 -11.94 10.45
N VAL A 79 -10.68 -10.82 11.17
CA VAL A 79 -10.68 -9.48 10.57
C VAL A 79 -9.34 -8.80 10.86
N ILE A 80 -8.62 -8.46 9.79
CA ILE A 80 -7.39 -7.68 9.81
C ILE A 80 -7.72 -6.26 9.38
N PHE A 81 -7.35 -5.30 10.22
CA PHE A 81 -7.53 -3.89 9.90
C PHE A 81 -6.35 -3.36 9.09
N TRP A 82 -6.64 -2.65 8.01
CA TRP A 82 -5.66 -1.85 7.27
C TRP A 82 -5.61 -0.45 7.89
N PRO A 83 -4.45 0.01 8.38
CA PRO A 83 -4.30 1.37 8.88
C PRO A 83 -4.66 2.41 7.82
N ALA A 84 -5.38 3.46 8.23
CA ALA A 84 -5.65 4.63 7.37
C ALA A 84 -4.36 5.26 6.83
N ALA A 85 -3.25 5.10 7.54
CA ALA A 85 -1.92 5.51 7.10
C ALA A 85 -1.49 4.90 5.75
N PHE A 86 -2.04 3.76 5.34
CA PHE A 86 -1.80 3.20 4.01
C PHE A 86 -2.50 3.95 2.87
N LEU A 87 -3.46 4.82 3.19
CA LEU A 87 -4.27 5.60 2.26
C LEU A 87 -3.87 7.08 2.22
N VAL A 88 -2.96 7.52 3.09
CA VAL A 88 -2.50 8.90 3.14
C VAL A 88 -1.14 9.01 2.44
N GLY A 89 -1.13 9.47 1.20
CA GLY A 89 0.08 9.85 0.46
C GLY A 89 0.82 11.03 1.12
N GLY A 90 2.15 10.99 1.19
CA GLY A 90 2.96 12.11 1.70
C GLY A 90 4.45 11.99 1.39
N ASP A 91 5.17 13.13 1.38
CA ASP A 91 6.59 13.29 1.00
C ASP A 91 7.59 13.09 2.15
N ASN A 92 7.33 12.20 3.12
CA ASN A 92 8.18 12.07 4.30
C ASN A 92 9.04 10.80 4.27
N ALA A 93 10.15 10.78 5.03
CA ALA A 93 11.00 9.59 5.19
C ALA A 93 10.25 8.35 5.72
N LYS A 94 9.08 8.55 6.32
CA LYS A 94 8.15 7.49 6.77
C LYS A 94 7.37 6.83 5.63
N THR A 95 7.36 7.42 4.44
CA THR A 95 6.63 6.94 3.27
C THR A 95 7.24 5.66 2.71
N ALA A 96 8.56 5.49 2.75
CA ALA A 96 9.22 4.26 2.28
C ALA A 96 8.95 3.06 3.21
N GLU A 97 8.99 3.29 4.53
CA GLU A 97 8.63 2.29 5.54
C GLU A 97 7.16 1.88 5.42
N LEU A 98 6.26 2.86 5.33
CA LEU A 98 4.83 2.62 5.12
C LEU A 98 4.53 1.95 3.78
N ALA A 99 5.23 2.31 2.70
CA ALA A 99 5.12 1.65 1.39
C ALA A 99 5.52 0.17 1.48
N ASN A 100 6.60 -0.14 2.20
CA ASN A 100 7.04 -1.51 2.41
C ASN A 100 6.02 -2.31 3.21
N LEU A 101 5.50 -1.74 4.31
CA LEU A 101 4.48 -2.39 5.14
C LEU A 101 3.16 -2.59 4.38
N LYS A 102 2.75 -1.63 3.54
CA LYS A 102 1.59 -1.77 2.64
C LYS A 102 1.80 -2.92 1.65
N GLY A 103 2.99 -3.03 1.09
CA GLY A 103 3.39 -4.14 0.21
C GLY A 103 3.34 -5.51 0.90
N GLN A 104 3.91 -5.62 2.10
CA GLN A 104 3.83 -6.84 2.91
C GLN A 104 2.38 -7.24 3.19
N MET A 105 1.54 -6.27 3.58
CA MET A 105 0.13 -6.51 3.86
C MET A 105 -0.63 -7.04 2.62
N GLN A 106 -0.39 -6.47 1.44
CA GLN A 106 -0.95 -6.95 0.17
C GLN A 106 -0.47 -8.37 -0.19
N ALA A 107 0.81 -8.67 0.06
CA ALA A 107 1.36 -9.98 -0.19
C ALA A 107 0.76 -11.05 0.73
N ILE A 108 0.51 -10.72 2.01
CA ILE A 108 -0.18 -11.58 2.97
C ILE A 108 -1.64 -11.79 2.58
N GLU A 109 -2.33 -10.74 2.14
CA GLU A 109 -3.71 -10.81 1.62
C GLU A 109 -3.77 -11.75 0.41
N ALA A 110 -2.87 -11.61 -0.56
CA ALA A 110 -2.79 -12.47 -1.73
C ALA A 110 -2.53 -13.94 -1.36
N ALA A 111 -1.60 -14.20 -0.43
CA ALA A 111 -1.34 -15.55 0.07
C ALA A 111 -2.56 -16.14 0.80
N SER A 112 -3.27 -15.32 1.58
CA SER A 112 -4.48 -15.70 2.31
C SER A 112 -5.63 -16.09 1.38
N ILE A 113 -5.80 -15.36 0.27
CA ILE A 113 -6.79 -15.68 -0.78
C ILE A 113 -6.43 -16.99 -1.47
N GLN A 114 -5.17 -17.18 -1.87
CA GLN A 114 -4.70 -18.41 -2.53
C GLN A 114 -4.92 -19.64 -1.64
N LYS A 115 -4.72 -19.50 -0.32
CA LYS A 115 -4.91 -20.57 0.67
C LYS A 115 -6.33 -20.66 1.24
N LYS A 116 -7.26 -19.81 0.79
CA LYS A 116 -8.67 -19.77 1.21
C LYS A 116 -8.83 -19.63 2.73
N CYS A 117 -8.05 -18.77 3.36
CA CYS A 117 -7.98 -18.65 4.82
C CYS A 117 -9.19 -17.96 5.48
N GLY A 118 -10.12 -17.40 4.72
CA GLY A 118 -11.30 -16.72 5.28
C GLY A 118 -10.95 -15.47 6.11
N ILE A 119 -9.79 -14.86 5.87
CA ILE A 119 -9.34 -13.63 6.52
C ILE A 119 -9.95 -12.45 5.76
N SER A 120 -10.65 -11.57 6.47
CA SER A 120 -11.20 -10.32 5.96
C SER A 120 -10.23 -9.17 6.20
N PHE A 121 -9.81 -8.49 5.14
CA PHE A 121 -8.94 -7.31 5.22
C PHE A 121 -9.79 -6.05 5.14
N GLN A 122 -10.13 -5.49 6.29
CA GLN A 122 -10.97 -4.29 6.38
C GLN A 122 -10.13 -3.04 6.20
N ARG A 123 -10.39 -2.32 5.10
CA ARG A 123 -9.79 -1.01 4.80
C ARG A 123 -10.47 0.08 5.62
N ALA A 124 -9.67 0.92 6.26
CA ALA A 124 -10.12 2.10 7.01
C ALA A 124 -10.70 3.17 6.08
#